data_AF-A0A4C1T0D9-F1
#
_entry.id   AF-A0A4C1T0D9-F1
#
_cell.length_a   1.000
_cell.length_b   1.000
_cell.length_c   1.000
_cell.angle_alpha   90.00
_cell.angle_beta   90.00
_cell.angle_gamma   90.00
#
_symmetry.space_group_name_H-M   'P 1'
#
loop_
_entity.id
_entity.type
_entity.pdbx_description
1 polymer ?
#
loop_
_entity_poly.entity_id
_entity_poly.type
_entity_poly.pdbx_seq_one_letter_code
_entity_poly.pdbx_strand_id
1 'polypeptide(L)'
;MVCGLSSMRIEASHKKGGPGQCHRCQLYGHAAANCHADPRGVKCLVPHWTRKCPRTRESGEKPSCVNCLQQHTANYRGCPKAPKFISYNRPNPNRPKSSP
;
A
#
# COMPACT_ATOMS: atom_id res chain seq x y z
N MET A 1 1.12 34.17 -29.94
CA MET A 1 1.20 33.74 -28.53
C MET A 1 1.47 32.25 -28.50
N VAL A 2 2.69 31.84 -28.16
CA VAL A 2 3.06 30.42 -28.01
C VAL A 2 2.75 30.01 -26.58
N CYS A 3 1.74 29.16 -26.39
CA CYS A 3 1.39 28.64 -25.08
C CYS A 3 2.46 27.62 -24.65
N GLY A 4 3.38 28.06 -23.80
CA GLY A 4 4.38 27.22 -23.16
C GLY A 4 3.73 26.21 -22.22
N LEU A 5 3.39 25.04 -22.75
CA LEU A 5 3.07 23.88 -21.92
C LEU A 5 4.38 23.34 -21.36
N SER A 6 4.71 23.82 -20.16
CA SER A 6 5.82 23.31 -19.36
C SER A 6 5.76 21.80 -19.27
N SER A 7 6.91 21.16 -19.48
CA SER A 7 7.13 19.72 -19.53
C SER A 7 6.61 19.01 -18.28
N MET A 8 5.32 18.69 -18.26
CA MET A 8 4.71 17.86 -17.24
C MET A 8 5.23 16.44 -17.41
N ARG A 9 6.33 16.13 -16.72
CA ARG A 9 6.80 14.76 -16.54
C ARG A 9 5.81 14.06 -15.64
N ILE A 10 4.92 13.26 -16.25
CA ILE A 10 4.14 12.27 -15.51
C ILE A 10 5.16 11.22 -15.05
N GLU A 11 5.73 11.40 -13.86
CA GLU A 11 6.52 10.37 -13.21
C GLU A 11 5.64 9.13 -13.07
N ALA A 12 6.08 8.02 -13.64
CA ALA A 12 5.38 6.76 -13.51
C ALA A 12 5.20 6.48 -12.02
N SER A 13 3.94 6.38 -11.56
CA SER A 13 3.62 6.07 -10.17
C SER A 13 4.51 4.91 -9.73
N HIS A 14 5.36 5.16 -8.73
CA HIS A 14 6.32 4.21 -8.20
C HIS A 14 5.54 2.98 -7.73
N LYS A 15 5.39 2.00 -8.64
CA LYS A 15 4.69 0.75 -8.40
C LYS A 15 5.52 -0.04 -7.42
N LYS A 16 5.27 0.20 -6.13
CA LYS A 16 5.83 -0.59 -5.02
C LYS A 16 5.39 -2.02 -5.32
N GLY A 17 6.30 -2.87 -5.76
CA GLY A 17 5.96 -4.14 -6.43
C GLY A 17 5.24 -5.19 -5.58
N GLY A 18 4.77 -4.85 -4.38
CA GLY A 18 4.11 -5.77 -3.46
C GLY A 18 2.61 -5.88 -3.68
N PRO A 19 1.97 -6.90 -3.07
CA PRO A 19 0.53 -6.98 -3.02
C PRO A 19 -0.05 -5.68 -2.45
N GLY A 20 -0.97 -5.07 -3.19
CA GLY A 20 -1.66 -3.87 -2.74
C GLY A 20 -2.36 -4.16 -1.41
N GLN A 21 -2.08 -3.30 -0.42
CA GLN A 21 -2.78 -3.32 0.87
C GLN A 21 -3.93 -2.32 0.80
N CYS A 22 -5.12 -2.75 1.18
CA CYS A 22 -6.28 -1.89 1.25
C CYS A 22 -6.09 -0.83 2.33
N HIS A 23 -6.07 0.45 1.96
CA HIS A 23 -5.91 1.55 2.93
C HIS A 23 -7.09 1.71 3.89
N ARG A 24 -8.25 1.10 3.57
CA ARG A 24 -9.42 1.09 4.44
C ARG A 24 -9.26 0.03 5.53
N CYS A 25 -9.12 -1.25 5.20
CA CYS A 25 -9.10 -2.34 6.20
C CYS A 25 -7.71 -2.93 6.51
N GLN A 26 -6.65 -2.49 5.82
CA GLN A 26 -5.26 -2.99 5.91
C GLN A 26 -5.05 -4.47 5.51
N LEU A 27 -6.07 -5.10 4.91
CA LEU A 27 -5.97 -6.44 4.36
C LEU A 27 -5.42 -6.40 2.93
N TYR A 28 -4.91 -7.54 2.47
CA TYR A 28 -4.41 -7.72 1.11
C TYR A 28 -5.51 -8.20 0.15
N GLY A 29 -5.23 -8.10 -1.15
CA GLY A 29 -6.04 -8.74 -2.21
C GLY A 29 -7.17 -7.88 -2.79
N HIS A 30 -7.35 -6.65 -2.31
CA HIS A 30 -8.35 -5.73 -2.87
C HIS A 30 -7.96 -4.26 -2.68
N ALA A 31 -8.57 -3.37 -3.47
CA ALA A 31 -8.41 -1.93 -3.38
C ALA A 31 -9.40 -1.31 -2.39
N ALA A 32 -9.06 -0.15 -1.84
CA ALA A 32 -9.94 0.58 -0.92
C ALA A 32 -11.27 1.01 -1.55
N ALA A 33 -11.29 1.27 -2.86
CA ALA A 33 -12.49 1.64 -3.60
C ALA A 33 -13.60 0.56 -3.56
N ASN A 34 -13.21 -0.71 -3.45
CA ASN A 34 -14.13 -1.86 -3.44
C ASN A 34 -14.26 -2.46 -2.03
N CYS A 35 -13.79 -1.75 -1.01
CA CYS A 35 -13.80 -2.22 0.36
C CYS A 35 -14.97 -1.59 1.12
N HIS A 36 -15.86 -2.43 1.65
CA HIS A 36 -17.00 -2.03 2.47
C HIS A 36 -16.78 -2.26 3.98
N ALA A 37 -15.62 -2.79 4.37
CA ALA A 37 -15.29 -3.04 5.76
C ALA A 37 -15.07 -1.74 6.55
N ASP A 38 -15.16 -1.83 7.87
CA ASP A 38 -14.83 -0.72 8.74
C ASP A 38 -13.35 -0.29 8.59
N PRO A 39 -13.04 1.01 8.52
CA PRO A 39 -11.68 1.48 8.41
C PRO A 39 -10.84 1.04 9.63
N ARG A 40 -9.61 0.59 9.39
CA ARG A 40 -8.71 0.12 10.43
C ARG A 40 -7.37 0.81 10.35
N GLY A 41 -6.85 1.21 11.51
CA GLY A 41 -5.55 1.85 11.62
C GLY A 41 -4.41 0.88 11.30
N VAL A 42 -3.37 1.38 10.64
CA VAL A 42 -2.16 0.60 10.29
C VAL A 42 -1.43 0.03 11.53
N LYS A 43 -1.60 0.67 12.68
CA LYS A 43 -0.84 0.41 13.92
C LYS A 43 -1.65 -0.29 15.01
N CYS A 44 -2.95 -0.49 14.82
CA CYS A 44 -3.83 -1.00 15.88
C CYS A 44 -5.00 -1.80 15.32
N LEU A 45 -5.65 -2.55 16.20
CA LEU A 45 -6.81 -3.38 15.87
C LEU A 45 -8.14 -2.65 16.12
N VAL A 46 -8.10 -1.34 16.31
CA VAL A 46 -9.30 -0.55 16.61
C VAL A 46 -9.92 -0.06 15.30
N PRO A 47 -11.25 -0.15 15.14
CA PRO A 47 -11.98 0.44 14.03
C PRO A 47 -11.85 1.97 14.04
N HIS A 48 -11.01 2.51 13.16
CA HIS A 48 -10.90 3.92 12.84
C HIS A 48 -10.03 4.16 11.60
N TRP A 49 -10.18 5.33 11.00
CA TRP A 49 -9.27 5.82 9.96
C TRP A 49 -7.86 6.03 10.49
N THR A 50 -6.84 5.65 9.71
CA THR A 50 -5.41 5.85 10.07
C THR A 50 -5.09 7.29 10.49
N ARG A 51 -5.77 8.29 9.94
CA ARG A 51 -5.63 9.71 10.31
C ARG A 51 -6.09 10.04 11.73
N LYS A 52 -7.02 9.26 12.27
CA LYS A 52 -7.60 9.38 13.61
C LYS A 52 -6.95 8.39 14.60
N CYS A 53 -5.88 7.70 14.19
CA CYS A 53 -5.21 6.76 15.05
C CYS A 53 -4.48 7.50 16.17
N PRO A 54 -4.80 7.26 17.46
CA PRO A 54 -4.11 7.91 18.58
C PRO A 54 -2.66 7.43 18.72
N ARG A 55 -2.31 6.28 18.11
CA ARG A 55 -0.96 5.74 18.16
C ARG A 55 0.01 6.54 17.29
N THR A 56 0.74 7.43 17.94
CA THR A 56 1.92 8.09 17.37
C THR A 56 3.14 7.18 17.49
N ARG A 57 4.25 7.55 16.83
CA ARG A 57 5.54 6.84 17.00
C ARG A 57 6.07 7.00 18.44
N GLU A 58 5.66 8.08 19.09
CA GLU A 58 6.14 8.54 20.40
C GLU A 58 5.38 7.92 21.56
N SER A 59 4.14 7.47 21.33
CA SER A 59 3.26 6.91 22.37
C SER A 59 3.77 5.62 23.01
N GLY A 60 4.89 5.03 22.54
CA GLY A 60 5.49 3.80 23.08
C GLY A 60 4.64 2.53 22.94
N GLU A 61 3.38 2.66 22.51
CA GLU A 61 2.46 1.53 22.37
C GLU A 61 2.88 0.60 21.23
N LYS A 62 3.05 -0.69 21.56
CA LYS A 62 3.39 -1.73 20.60
C LYS A 62 2.30 -1.81 19.51
N PRO A 63 2.65 -1.63 18.22
CA PRO A 63 1.68 -1.75 17.14
C PRO A 63 1.21 -3.20 17.01
N SER A 64 -0.03 -3.40 16.56
CA SER A 64 -0.58 -4.73 16.31
C SER A 64 -1.03 -4.87 14.87
N CYS A 65 -0.62 -5.96 14.22
CA CYS A 65 -0.93 -6.23 12.83
C CYS A 65 -2.31 -6.87 12.70
N VAL A 66 -3.19 -6.35 11.83
CA VAL A 66 -4.50 -6.98 11.58
C VAL A 66 -4.40 -8.36 10.92
N ASN A 67 -3.34 -8.60 10.13
CA ASN A 67 -3.22 -9.81 9.33
C ASN A 67 -2.75 -11.03 10.17
N CYS A 68 -1.80 -10.82 11.09
CA CYS A 68 -1.17 -11.88 11.88
C CYS A 68 -1.24 -11.68 13.41
N LEU A 69 -1.82 -10.58 13.88
CA LEU A 69 -1.95 -10.22 15.30
C LEU A 69 -0.61 -10.07 16.06
N GLN A 70 0.51 -10.06 15.34
CA GLN A 70 1.84 -9.86 15.93
C GLN A 70 2.15 -8.38 16.18
N GLN A 71 3.20 -8.15 16.98
CA GLN A 71 3.67 -6.81 17.39
C GLN A 71 4.44 -6.09 16.25
N HIS A 72 3.74 -5.78 15.16
CA HIS A 72 4.25 -4.92 14.09
C HIS A 72 3.09 -4.21 13.38
N THR A 73 3.41 -3.24 12.52
CA THR A 73 2.39 -2.54 11.74
C THR A 73 1.87 -3.41 10.59
N ALA A 74 0.65 -3.15 10.12
CA ALA A 74 0.05 -3.91 9.02
C ALA A 74 0.81 -3.74 7.69
N ASN A 75 1.48 -2.60 7.48
CA ASN A 75 2.31 -2.32 6.30
C ASN A 75 3.71 -2.99 6.37
N TYR A 76 4.00 -3.75 7.43
CA TYR A 76 5.27 -4.45 7.53
C TYR A 76 5.38 -5.55 6.47
N ARG A 77 6.39 -5.44 5.59
CA ARG A 77 6.60 -6.37 4.46
C ARG A 77 7.04 -7.77 4.88
N GLY A 78 7.59 -7.92 6.09
CA GLY A 78 7.97 -9.22 6.66
C GLY A 78 6.82 -9.93 7.40
N CYS A 79 5.57 -9.46 7.26
CA CYS A 79 4.43 -10.12 7.88
C CYS A 79 4.31 -11.56 7.35
N PRO A 80 4.21 -12.59 8.21
CA PRO A 80 4.13 -13.99 7.76
C PRO A 80 2.84 -14.30 6.97
N LYS A 81 1.78 -13.51 7.17
CA LYS A 81 0.53 -13.59 6.39
C LYS A 81 0.52 -12.69 5.14
N ALA A 82 1.58 -11.91 4.89
CA ALA A 82 1.66 -11.16 3.65
C ALA A 82 1.69 -12.13 2.46
N PRO A 83 0.94 -11.87 1.38
CA PRO A 83 1.04 -12.66 0.17
C PRO A 83 2.49 -12.68 -0.29
N LYS A 84 3.01 -13.87 -0.60
CA LYS A 84 4.35 -14.00 -1.15
C LYS A 84 4.44 -13.11 -2.39
N PHE A 85 5.42 -12.23 -2.39
CA PHE A 85 5.75 -11.39 -3.52
C PHE A 85 6.24 -12.32 -4.62
N ILE A 86 5.34 -12.82 -5.47
CA ILE A 86 5.77 -13.42 -6.72
C ILE A 86 6.26 -12.23 -7.56
N SER A 87 7.55 -11.95 -7.46
CA SER A 87 8.25 -11.12 -8.43
C SER A 87 8.29 -11.91 -9.74
N TYR A 88 7.13 -12.13 -10.37
CA TYR A 88 7.16 -12.34 -11.81
C TYR A 88 7.84 -11.08 -12.32
N ASN A 89 9.02 -11.24 -12.92
CA ASN A 89 9.70 -10.21 -13.70
C ASN A 89 8.64 -9.58 -14.60
N ARG A 90 7.99 -8.51 -14.13
CA ARG A 90 6.91 -7.88 -14.86
C ARG A 90 7.63 -7.24 -16.03
N PRO A 91 7.33 -7.61 -17.28
CA PRO A 91 8.00 -7.05 -18.43
C PRO A 91 7.98 -5.53 -18.29
N ASN A 92 9.15 -4.91 -18.44
CA ASN A 92 9.28 -3.45 -18.38
C ASN A 92 8.25 -2.85 -19.36
N PRO A 93 7.30 -2.01 -18.91
CA PRO A 93 6.34 -1.38 -19.81
C PRO A 93 7.02 -0.44 -20.82
N ASN A 94 8.29 -0.07 -20.62
CA ASN A 94 9.12 0.67 -21.57
C ASN A 94 9.93 -0.22 -22.52
N ARG A 95 9.72 -1.55 -22.56
CA ARG A 95 10.37 -2.38 -23.58
C ARG A 95 9.71 -2.05 -24.93
N PRO A 96 10.42 -1.48 -25.90
CA PRO A 96 9.86 -1.28 -27.23
C PRO A 96 9.41 -2.65 -27.75
N LYS A 97 8.13 -2.74 -28.14
CA LYS A 97 7.65 -3.94 -28.82
C LYS A 97 8.31 -3.94 -30.19
N SER A 98 9.26 -4.84 -30.43
CA SER A 98 9.72 -5.13 -31.78
C SER A 98 8.52 -5.68 -32.55
N SER A 99 8.01 -4.90 -33.49
CA SER A 99 7.04 -5.36 -34.48
C SER A 99 7.69 -6.42 -35.39
N PRO A 100 6.91 -7.37 -35.94
CA PRO A 100 7.43 -8.43 -36.81
C PRO A 100 8.05 -7.89 -38.10
#